data_AF-A0A554LAY4-F1
#
_entry.id   AF-A0A554LAY4-F1
#
_cell.length_a   1.000
_cell.length_b   1.000
_cell.length_c   1.000
_cell.angle_alpha   90.00
_cell.angle_beta   90.00
_cell.angle_gamma   90.00
#
_symmetry.space_group_name_H-M   'P 1'
#
loop_
_entity.id
_entity.type
_entity.pdbx_description
1 polymer ?
#
loop_
_entity_poly.entity_id
_entity_poly.type
_entity_poly.pdbx_seq_one_letter_code
_entity_poly.pdbx_strand_id
1 'polypeptide(L)'
;MPLSDMAGYKLKDEQDMYIAFPIIFFVVASVIFIPITFGAGGFAPGIVVSSATVFIWIFASSFLYLKKYKPERAKILSNNEIDFAKSCQLREILKKFSTLRSVSLPVVEGVIPGEWRPFRVEHALSNSLRAEVSREHIRGIATPNLFDSSSVVFLKKADAVLRVIVPSSRATQEMLKQTIGVCCKGVWRDSHVGNLIYNFSVEDDVLLYNISHPQLIDSIDASCEMPLEARPTVKVIGEKIQDGVVIATALEVNGRQEIFLPSGFFQKLLAEVAPVLGIAQQPSQKHVATLT
;
A
#
# COMPACT_ATOMS: atom_id res chain seq x y z
N MET A 1 11.78 15.44 2.12
CA MET A 1 12.69 15.14 3.25
C MET A 1 14.10 14.95 2.71
N PRO A 2 15.12 15.60 3.29
CA PRO A 2 16.51 15.41 2.93
C PRO A 2 17.02 14.02 3.40
N LEU A 3 18.05 13.51 2.71
CA LEU A 3 18.74 12.24 3.01
C LEU A 3 19.23 12.12 4.48
N SER A 4 19.47 13.26 5.14
CA SER A 4 20.06 13.33 6.49
C SER A 4 19.10 12.90 7.60
N ASP A 5 17.80 13.13 7.44
CA ASP A 5 16.91 13.16 8.61
C ASP A 5 16.53 11.74 9.06
N MET A 6 16.31 10.80 8.14
CA MET A 6 15.89 9.42 8.47
C MET A 6 17.05 8.51 8.88
N ALA A 7 18.18 8.56 8.16
CA ALA A 7 19.40 7.88 8.61
C ALA A 7 19.90 8.50 9.92
N GLY A 8 19.67 9.81 10.13
CA GLY A 8 20.08 10.55 11.31
C GLY A 8 19.52 9.97 12.62
N TYR A 9 18.22 9.63 12.69
CA TYR A 9 17.63 9.07 13.92
C TYR A 9 18.20 7.71 14.29
N LYS A 10 18.30 6.78 13.33
CA LYS A 10 18.83 5.43 13.57
C LYS A 10 20.31 5.44 13.92
N LEU A 11 21.08 6.32 13.26
CA LEU A 11 22.49 6.53 13.55
C LEU A 11 22.72 7.22 14.89
N LYS A 12 21.83 8.13 15.30
CA LYS A 12 21.91 8.84 16.57
C LYS A 12 21.65 7.90 17.76
N ASP A 13 20.63 7.04 17.69
CA ASP A 13 20.35 6.06 18.73
C ASP A 13 21.49 5.05 18.91
N GLU A 14 22.06 4.55 17.80
CA GLU A 14 23.22 3.67 17.85
C GLU A 14 24.48 4.40 18.35
N GLN A 15 24.74 5.63 17.88
CA GLN A 15 25.86 6.44 18.32
C GLN A 15 25.78 6.78 19.81
N ASP A 16 24.60 7.14 20.31
CA ASP A 16 24.37 7.45 21.72
C ASP A 16 24.57 6.19 22.59
N MET A 17 24.21 5.00 22.11
CA MET A 17 24.52 3.75 22.81
C MET A 17 26.04 3.48 22.89
N TYR A 18 26.79 3.67 21.79
CA TYR A 18 28.23 3.45 21.77
C TYR A 18 29.04 4.52 22.53
N ILE A 19 28.50 5.74 22.70
CA ILE A 19 29.13 6.83 23.44
C ILE A 19 28.71 6.85 24.91
N ALA A 20 27.42 6.64 25.22
CA ALA A 20 26.90 6.74 26.58
C ALA A 20 27.30 5.53 27.44
N PHE A 21 27.35 4.32 26.88
CA PHE A 21 27.66 3.11 27.64
C PHE A 21 29.08 3.15 28.27
N PRO A 22 30.15 3.57 27.55
CA PRO A 22 31.47 3.78 28.16
C PRO A 22 31.50 4.90 29.20
N ILE A 23 30.78 6.00 28.99
CA ILE A 23 30.76 7.14 29.92
C ILE A 23 30.07 6.75 31.24
N ILE A 24 28.89 6.12 31.16
CA ILE A 24 28.14 5.66 32.34
C ILE A 24 28.98 4.64 33.13
N PHE A 25 29.61 3.68 32.44
CA PHE A 25 30.44 2.67 33.08
C PHE A 25 31.72 3.27 33.69
N PHE A 26 32.35 4.25 33.02
CA PHE A 26 33.52 4.96 33.54
C PHE A 26 33.19 5.75 34.81
N VAL A 27 32.05 6.43 34.85
CA VAL A 27 31.57 7.15 36.04
C VAL A 27 31.34 6.15 37.19
N VAL A 28 30.66 5.02 36.93
CA VAL A 28 30.41 3.99 37.93
C VAL A 28 31.73 3.37 38.44
N ALA A 29 32.66 3.02 37.54
CA ALA A 29 33.95 2.44 37.91
C ALA A 29 34.82 3.44 38.69
N SER A 30 34.81 4.73 38.32
CA SER A 30 35.55 5.78 39.03
C SER A 30 35.01 6.00 40.45
N VAL A 31 33.68 6.00 40.61
CA VAL A 31 33.04 6.12 41.93
C VAL A 31 33.35 4.92 42.83
N ILE A 32 33.55 3.73 42.28
CA ILE A 32 33.83 2.51 43.05
C ILE A 32 35.33 2.34 43.34
N PHE A 33 36.21 2.54 42.35
CA PHE A 33 37.64 2.22 42.48
C PHE A 33 38.47 3.33 43.14
N ILE A 34 38.07 4.60 43.00
CA ILE A 34 38.80 5.72 43.61
C ILE A 34 38.77 5.63 45.15
N PRO A 35 37.63 5.39 45.83
CA PRO A 35 37.62 5.26 47.30
C PRO A 35 38.44 4.07 47.82
N ILE A 36 38.41 2.94 47.11
CA ILE A 36 39.09 1.70 47.51
C ILE A 36 40.62 1.85 47.42
N THR A 37 41.11 2.51 46.38
CA THR A 37 42.56 2.71 46.16
C THR A 37 43.14 3.80 47.05
N PHE A 38 42.38 4.85 47.35
CA PHE A 38 42.80 5.90 48.30
C PHE A 38 42.79 5.43 49.76
N GLY A 39 41.89 4.51 50.14
CA GLY A 39 41.85 3.93 51.49
C GLY A 39 43.03 3.01 51.82
N ALA A 40 43.75 2.49 50.82
CA ALA A 40 44.84 1.51 50.99
C ALA A 40 46.26 2.14 51.02
N GLY A 41 46.38 3.47 51.10
CA GLY A 41 47.66 4.14 51.44
C GLY A 41 48.66 4.34 50.29
N GLY A 42 48.27 4.16 49.04
CA GLY A 42 49.17 4.32 47.88
C GLY A 42 48.61 5.24 46.80
N PHE A 43 48.86 6.55 46.93
CA PHE A 43 48.42 7.56 45.94
C PHE A 43 48.98 7.29 44.52
N ALA A 44 50.23 6.83 44.42
CA ALA A 44 50.89 6.53 43.15
C ALA A 44 50.34 5.28 42.42
N PRO A 45 50.24 4.09 43.04
CA PRO A 45 49.72 2.89 42.37
C PRO A 45 48.23 3.02 41.97
N GLY A 46 47.41 3.73 42.75
CA GLY A 46 46.00 4.01 42.40
C GLY A 46 45.86 4.80 41.10
N ILE A 47 46.70 5.82 40.90
CA ILE A 47 46.71 6.62 39.67
C ILE A 47 47.15 5.77 38.46
N VAL A 48 48.17 4.93 38.62
CA VAL A 48 48.65 4.05 37.54
C VAL A 48 47.58 3.04 37.12
N VAL A 49 46.88 2.42 38.07
CA VAL A 49 45.79 1.48 37.75
C VAL A 49 44.63 2.22 37.07
N SER A 50 44.18 3.36 37.61
CA SER A 50 43.09 4.14 37.01
C SER A 50 43.42 4.60 35.58
N SER A 51 44.64 5.07 35.33
CA SER A 51 45.07 5.52 34.00
C SER A 51 45.21 4.36 33.02
N ALA A 52 45.81 3.24 33.42
CA ALA A 52 45.87 2.03 32.59
C ALA A 52 44.47 1.52 32.20
N THR A 53 43.53 1.57 33.15
CA THR A 53 42.13 1.18 32.90
C THR A 53 41.50 2.10 31.86
N VAL A 54 41.66 3.42 32.01
CA VAL A 54 41.19 4.43 31.03
C VAL A 54 41.77 4.14 29.63
N PHE A 55 43.08 3.92 29.53
CA PHE A 55 43.74 3.65 28.25
C PHE A 55 43.19 2.38 27.59
N ILE A 56 43.10 1.27 28.32
CA ILE A 56 42.55 0.00 27.80
C ILE A 56 41.13 0.21 27.26
N TRP A 57 40.31 1.01 27.94
CA TRP A 57 38.94 1.30 27.50
C TRP A 57 38.88 2.23 26.29
N ILE A 58 39.73 3.25 26.21
CA ILE A 58 39.85 4.09 25.00
C ILE A 58 40.22 3.22 23.79
N PHE A 59 41.16 2.29 23.97
CA PHE A 59 41.53 1.34 22.92
C PHE A 59 40.40 0.36 22.58
N ALA A 60 39.71 -0.22 23.58
CA ALA A 60 38.61 -1.16 23.36
C ALA A 60 37.39 -0.50 22.69
N SER A 61 37.01 0.71 23.13
CA SER A 61 35.93 1.51 22.53
C SER A 61 36.28 1.96 21.11
N SER A 62 37.51 2.41 20.87
CA SER A 62 37.99 2.74 19.52
C SER A 62 37.97 1.51 18.60
N PHE A 63 38.35 0.35 19.13
CA PHE A 63 38.31 -0.91 18.39
C PHE A 63 36.87 -1.35 18.07
N LEU A 64 35.95 -1.28 19.03
CA LEU A 64 34.52 -1.58 18.80
C LEU A 64 33.89 -0.59 17.81
N TYR A 65 34.21 0.70 17.93
CA TYR A 65 33.77 1.73 16.99
C TYR A 65 34.24 1.43 15.57
N LEU A 66 35.52 1.09 15.39
CA LEU A 66 36.09 0.78 14.07
C LEU A 66 35.56 -0.54 13.50
N LYS A 67 35.40 -1.58 14.34
CA LYS A 67 35.07 -2.94 13.89
C LYS A 67 33.57 -3.18 13.72
N LYS A 68 32.70 -2.55 14.52
CA LYS A 68 31.25 -2.75 14.48
C LYS A 68 30.50 -1.52 13.95
N TYR A 69 30.69 -0.37 14.59
CA TYR A 69 29.89 0.81 14.27
C TYR A 69 30.20 1.36 12.86
N LYS A 70 31.48 1.48 12.47
CA LYS A 70 31.86 2.00 11.15
C LYS A 70 31.25 1.20 9.98
N PRO A 71 31.34 -0.15 9.93
CA PRO A 71 30.70 -0.91 8.85
C PRO A 71 29.16 -0.90 8.94
N GLU A 72 28.57 -0.93 10.13
CA GLU A 72 27.11 -0.81 10.30
C GLU A 72 26.60 0.53 9.80
N ARG A 73 27.25 1.64 10.17
CA ARG A 73 26.97 2.99 9.67
C ARG A 73 27.11 3.07 8.15
N ALA A 74 28.19 2.52 7.58
CA ALA A 74 28.37 2.50 6.14
C ALA A 74 27.25 1.74 5.42
N LYS A 75 26.79 0.62 6.00
CA LYS A 75 25.66 -0.16 5.49
C LYS A 75 24.33 0.60 5.58
N ILE A 76 24.07 1.28 6.70
CA ILE A 76 22.86 2.10 6.89
C ILE A 76 22.83 3.24 5.87
N LEU A 77 23.95 3.96 5.70
CA LEU A 77 24.06 5.05 4.73
C LEU A 77 23.86 4.55 3.30
N SER A 78 24.53 3.46 2.91
CA SER A 78 24.38 2.87 1.58
C SER A 78 22.94 2.40 1.31
N ASN A 79 22.29 1.76 2.28
CA ASN A 79 20.89 1.37 2.16
C ASN A 79 19.95 2.58 2.01
N ASN A 80 20.23 3.67 2.74
CA ASN A 80 19.44 4.89 2.65
C ASN A 80 19.63 5.60 1.31
N GLU A 81 20.85 5.61 0.75
CA GLU A 81 21.11 6.13 -0.59
C GLU A 81 20.34 5.34 -1.66
N ILE A 82 20.34 4.01 -1.55
CA ILE A 82 19.58 3.13 -2.47
C ILE A 82 18.07 3.39 -2.33
N ASP A 83 17.54 3.46 -1.11
CA ASP A 83 16.13 3.74 -0.84
C ASP A 83 15.72 5.13 -1.34
N PHE A 84 16.56 6.15 -1.14
CA PHE A 84 16.35 7.48 -1.68
C PHE A 84 16.34 7.49 -3.21
N ALA A 85 17.31 6.84 -3.87
CA ALA A 85 17.36 6.75 -5.32
C ALA A 85 16.10 6.06 -5.90
N LYS A 86 15.65 4.97 -5.27
CA LYS A 86 14.38 4.30 -5.61
C LYS A 86 13.19 5.22 -5.41
N SER A 87 13.15 5.99 -4.32
CA SER A 87 12.06 6.93 -4.05
C SER A 87 11.99 8.03 -5.12
N CYS A 88 13.12 8.51 -5.63
CA CYS A 88 13.15 9.50 -6.71
C CYS A 88 12.60 8.91 -8.01
N GLN A 89 13.00 7.69 -8.38
CA GLN A 89 12.45 7.00 -9.56
C GLN A 89 10.94 6.77 -9.42
N LEU A 90 10.52 6.30 -8.25
CA LEU A 90 9.11 6.03 -7.97
C LEU A 90 8.28 7.33 -7.98
N ARG A 91 8.82 8.43 -7.50
CA ARG A 91 8.13 9.73 -7.51
C ARG A 91 7.79 10.17 -8.93
N GLU A 92 8.72 10.02 -9.86
CA GLU A 92 8.46 10.38 -11.27
C GLU A 92 7.38 9.49 -11.89
N ILE A 93 7.34 8.21 -11.55
CA ILE A 93 6.29 7.28 -12.00
C ILE A 93 4.93 7.71 -11.42
N LEU A 94 4.84 7.81 -10.09
CA LEU A 94 3.60 8.17 -9.40
C LEU A 94 3.08 9.55 -9.83
N LYS A 95 3.97 10.51 -10.09
CA LYS A 95 3.59 11.83 -10.60
C LYS A 95 2.87 11.75 -11.95
N LYS A 96 3.29 10.88 -12.87
CA LYS A 96 2.57 10.67 -14.14
C LYS A 96 1.14 10.22 -13.88
N PHE A 97 0.97 9.27 -12.97
CA PHE A 97 -0.35 8.75 -12.62
C PHE A 97 -1.21 9.80 -11.92
N SER A 98 -0.66 10.61 -11.00
CA SER A 98 -1.37 11.71 -10.32
C SER A 98 -1.97 12.75 -11.28
N THR A 99 -1.35 12.93 -12.45
CA THR A 99 -1.80 13.91 -13.46
C THR A 99 -2.80 13.37 -14.48
N LEU A 100 -3.07 12.05 -14.49
CA LEU A 100 -4.06 11.46 -15.38
C LEU A 100 -5.47 11.85 -14.95
N ARG A 101 -6.29 12.31 -15.90
CA ARG A 101 -7.72 12.53 -15.65
C ARG A 101 -8.44 11.18 -15.62
N SER A 102 -9.36 10.99 -14.69
CA SER A 102 -10.20 9.78 -14.56
C SER A 102 -10.85 9.31 -15.87
N VAL A 103 -11.26 10.25 -16.73
CA VAL A 103 -11.90 10.00 -18.05
C VAL A 103 -10.94 9.31 -19.04
N SER A 104 -9.64 9.40 -18.81
CA SER A 104 -8.61 8.77 -19.67
C SER A 104 -8.21 7.37 -19.22
N LEU A 105 -8.81 6.85 -18.16
CA LEU A 105 -8.44 5.56 -17.58
C LEU A 105 -9.13 4.42 -18.35
N PRO A 106 -8.37 3.57 -19.06
CA PRO A 106 -8.97 2.52 -19.87
C PRO A 106 -9.51 1.41 -18.97
N VAL A 107 -10.68 0.90 -19.36
CA VAL A 107 -11.24 -0.35 -18.86
C VAL A 107 -10.75 -1.48 -19.77
N VAL A 108 -10.25 -2.57 -19.18
CA VAL A 108 -9.63 -3.69 -19.91
C VAL A 108 -10.52 -4.93 -19.98
N GLU A 109 -11.65 -4.91 -19.28
CA GLU A 109 -12.61 -6.01 -19.27
C GLU A 109 -13.49 -6.04 -20.51
N GLY A 110 -13.99 -7.24 -20.83
CA GLY A 110 -14.96 -7.44 -21.90
C GLY A 110 -16.37 -6.98 -21.50
N VAL A 111 -17.22 -6.83 -22.51
CA VAL A 111 -18.66 -6.58 -22.33
C VAL A 111 -19.33 -7.91 -21.96
N ILE A 112 -20.13 -7.93 -20.90
CA ILE A 112 -20.98 -9.07 -20.57
C ILE A 112 -22.12 -9.14 -21.60
N PRO A 113 -22.24 -10.23 -22.38
CA PRO A 113 -23.16 -10.28 -23.50
C PRO A 113 -24.61 -10.27 -23.03
N GLY A 114 -25.44 -9.46 -23.69
CA GLY A 114 -26.89 -9.45 -23.51
C GLY A 114 -27.50 -8.06 -23.37
N GLU A 115 -28.80 -8.01 -23.63
CA GLU A 115 -29.63 -6.83 -23.35
C GLU A 115 -30.19 -6.97 -21.95
N TRP A 116 -29.47 -6.40 -20.99
CA TRP A 116 -29.80 -6.50 -19.58
C TRP A 116 -30.66 -5.30 -19.16
N ARG A 117 -31.73 -5.57 -18.42
CA ARG A 117 -32.63 -4.52 -17.92
C ARG A 117 -32.71 -4.55 -16.41
N PRO A 118 -32.61 -3.40 -15.73
CA PRO A 118 -32.61 -3.35 -14.28
C PRO A 118 -33.97 -3.73 -13.73
N PHE A 119 -33.99 -4.38 -12.57
CA PHE A 119 -35.23 -4.63 -11.86
C PHE A 119 -35.19 -4.43 -10.36
N ARG A 120 -33.99 -4.27 -9.81
CA ARG A 120 -33.78 -3.94 -8.41
C ARG A 120 -32.39 -3.36 -8.23
N VAL A 121 -32.25 -2.39 -7.35
CA VAL A 121 -30.95 -1.93 -6.85
C VAL A 121 -30.92 -2.10 -5.33
N GLU A 122 -29.78 -2.52 -4.80
CA GLU A 122 -29.50 -2.56 -3.37
C GLU A 122 -28.29 -1.66 -3.09
N HIS A 123 -28.47 -0.60 -2.29
CA HIS A 123 -27.40 0.35 -1.96
C HIS A 123 -26.49 -0.10 -0.80
N ALA A 124 -26.77 -1.28 -0.22
CA ALA A 124 -25.94 -1.92 0.79
C ALA A 124 -26.05 -3.44 0.65
N LEU A 125 -24.91 -4.14 0.61
CA LEU A 125 -24.87 -5.58 0.45
C LEU A 125 -25.34 -6.30 1.72
N SER A 126 -26.36 -7.15 1.56
CA SER A 126 -26.82 -8.09 2.58
C SER A 126 -25.70 -9.06 2.98
N ASN A 127 -25.68 -9.50 4.24
CA ASN A 127 -24.61 -10.31 4.83
C ASN A 127 -24.33 -11.63 4.08
N SER A 128 -25.30 -12.18 3.34
CA SER A 128 -25.14 -13.41 2.55
C SER A 128 -24.21 -13.23 1.35
N LEU A 129 -24.33 -12.12 0.61
CA LEU A 129 -23.45 -11.81 -0.53
C LEU A 129 -22.01 -11.50 -0.10
N ARG A 130 -21.81 -11.03 1.14
CA ARG A 130 -20.47 -10.77 1.70
C ARG A 130 -19.64 -12.05 1.82
N ALA A 131 -20.26 -13.14 2.27
CA ALA A 131 -19.58 -14.42 2.44
C ALA A 131 -19.15 -15.04 1.10
N GLU A 132 -19.95 -14.84 0.05
CA GLU A 132 -19.70 -15.40 -1.29
C GLU A 132 -18.49 -14.76 -1.98
N VAL A 133 -18.25 -13.46 -1.79
CA VAL A 133 -17.24 -12.72 -2.57
C VAL A 133 -16.00 -12.32 -1.77
N SER A 134 -16.05 -12.36 -0.43
CA SER A 134 -14.89 -12.06 0.45
C SER A 134 -13.64 -12.93 0.24
N ARG A 135 -13.71 -13.98 -0.61
CA ARG A 135 -12.60 -14.89 -0.91
C ARG A 135 -12.03 -14.75 -2.32
N GLU A 136 -12.61 -13.89 -3.14
CA GLU A 136 -12.27 -13.77 -4.56
C GLU A 136 -11.14 -12.76 -4.78
N HIS A 137 -10.35 -12.99 -5.83
CA HIS A 137 -9.25 -12.11 -6.21
C HIS A 137 -9.50 -11.57 -7.62
N ILE A 138 -9.58 -10.25 -7.78
CA ILE A 138 -9.63 -9.65 -9.13
C ILE A 138 -8.19 -9.61 -9.65
N ARG A 139 -7.87 -10.47 -10.62
CA ARG A 139 -6.54 -10.54 -11.27
C ARG A 139 -5.35 -10.62 -10.29
N GLY A 140 -5.52 -11.38 -9.20
CA GLY A 140 -4.46 -11.60 -8.19
C GLY A 140 -4.37 -10.53 -7.10
N ILE A 141 -5.18 -9.47 -7.15
CA ILE A 141 -5.31 -8.49 -6.07
C ILE A 141 -6.35 -9.02 -5.09
N ALA A 142 -5.97 -9.19 -3.82
CA ALA A 142 -6.92 -9.53 -2.76
C ALA A 142 -7.99 -8.45 -2.74
N THR A 143 -9.23 -8.83 -3.01
CA THR A 143 -10.33 -7.88 -3.05
C THR A 143 -10.65 -7.51 -1.61
N PRO A 144 -10.61 -6.21 -1.20
CA PRO A 144 -11.03 -5.82 0.15
C PRO A 144 -12.47 -6.27 0.39
N ASN A 145 -12.96 -6.11 1.63
CA ASN A 145 -14.40 -6.19 1.88
C ASN A 145 -15.10 -4.99 1.18
N LEU A 146 -15.13 -4.97 -0.16
CA LEU A 146 -15.77 -3.97 -1.02
C LEU A 146 -17.27 -3.84 -0.68
N PHE A 147 -17.80 -4.84 0.01
CA PHE A 147 -19.21 -5.05 0.28
C PHE A 147 -19.82 -4.07 1.28
N ASP A 148 -19.01 -3.47 2.16
CA ASP A 148 -19.56 -2.54 3.16
C ASP A 148 -19.97 -1.19 2.55
N SER A 149 -19.57 -0.90 1.31
CA SER A 149 -19.87 0.38 0.65
C SER A 149 -20.22 0.26 -0.84
N SER A 150 -20.52 -0.93 -1.38
CA SER A 150 -20.86 -1.11 -2.80
C SER A 150 -22.36 -1.32 -3.01
N SER A 151 -22.86 -0.95 -4.19
CA SER A 151 -24.26 -1.19 -4.59
C SER A 151 -24.36 -2.46 -5.45
N VAL A 152 -25.50 -3.14 -5.42
CA VAL A 152 -25.81 -4.25 -6.34
C VAL A 152 -26.94 -3.84 -7.25
N VAL A 153 -26.69 -3.92 -8.55
CA VAL A 153 -27.70 -3.75 -9.58
C VAL A 153 -28.11 -5.14 -10.07
N PHE A 154 -29.39 -5.47 -9.89
CA PHE A 154 -29.96 -6.70 -10.42
C PHE A 154 -30.53 -6.44 -11.79
N LEU A 155 -30.04 -7.19 -12.78
CA LEU A 155 -30.45 -7.11 -14.16
C LEU A 155 -31.12 -8.41 -14.61
N LYS A 156 -32.10 -8.30 -15.49
CA LYS A 156 -32.84 -9.43 -16.07
C LYS A 156 -32.72 -9.43 -17.58
N LYS A 157 -32.58 -10.64 -18.15
CA LYS A 157 -32.63 -10.92 -19.58
C LYS A 157 -33.37 -12.23 -19.78
N ALA A 158 -34.59 -12.18 -20.33
CA ALA A 158 -35.48 -13.34 -20.41
C ALA A 158 -35.59 -14.04 -19.04
N ASP A 159 -35.20 -15.31 -18.95
CA ASP A 159 -35.21 -16.11 -17.71
C ASP A 159 -33.92 -16.00 -16.88
N ALA A 160 -32.90 -15.29 -17.38
CA ALA A 160 -31.62 -15.12 -16.68
C ALA A 160 -31.61 -13.85 -15.81
N VAL A 161 -30.97 -13.96 -14.65
CA VAL A 161 -30.71 -12.87 -13.71
C VAL A 161 -29.22 -12.68 -13.55
N LEU A 162 -28.78 -11.43 -13.60
CA LEU A 162 -27.40 -11.01 -13.37
C LEU A 162 -27.35 -10.08 -12.16
N ARG A 163 -26.48 -10.41 -11.21
CA ARG A 163 -26.16 -9.56 -10.06
C ARG A 163 -24.87 -8.81 -10.38
N VAL A 164 -24.96 -7.50 -10.48
CA VAL A 164 -23.83 -6.65 -10.84
C VAL A 164 -23.41 -5.84 -9.62
N ILE A 165 -22.25 -6.17 -9.08
CA ILE A 165 -21.61 -5.45 -7.98
C ILE A 165 -20.96 -4.20 -8.57
N VAL A 166 -21.38 -3.03 -8.09
CA VAL A 166 -20.86 -1.74 -8.49
C VAL A 166 -20.02 -1.18 -7.36
N PRO A 167 -18.68 -1.11 -7.51
CA PRO A 167 -17.80 -0.53 -6.50
C PRO A 167 -18.13 0.95 -6.26
N SER A 168 -18.14 1.38 -5.00
CA SER A 168 -18.15 2.82 -4.69
C SER A 168 -16.77 3.45 -4.82
N SER A 169 -16.73 4.78 -4.85
CA SER A 169 -15.50 5.56 -4.78
C SER A 169 -14.60 5.13 -3.61
N ARG A 170 -15.18 4.95 -2.42
CA ARG A 170 -14.47 4.46 -1.23
C ARG A 170 -13.88 3.06 -1.44
N ALA A 171 -14.66 2.15 -2.02
CA ALA A 171 -14.21 0.79 -2.31
C ALA A 171 -13.02 0.81 -3.31
N THR A 172 -13.12 1.64 -4.35
CA THR A 172 -12.06 1.84 -5.35
C THR A 172 -10.81 2.50 -4.76
N GLN A 173 -10.95 3.43 -3.81
CA GLN A 173 -9.83 4.00 -3.06
C GLN A 173 -9.10 2.95 -2.21
N GLU A 174 -9.85 2.11 -1.50
CA GLU A 174 -9.25 1.02 -0.72
C GLU A 174 -8.56 0.00 -1.63
N MET A 175 -9.11 -0.28 -2.82
CA MET A 175 -8.42 -1.10 -3.83
C MET A 175 -7.10 -0.46 -4.32
N LEU A 176 -7.06 0.86 -4.51
CA LEU A 176 -5.83 1.56 -4.85
C LEU A 176 -4.78 1.40 -3.74
N LYS A 177 -5.18 1.68 -2.49
CA LYS A 177 -4.31 1.54 -1.32
C LYS A 177 -3.78 0.11 -1.18
N GLN A 178 -4.62 -0.90 -1.40
CA GLN A 178 -4.20 -2.30 -1.33
C GLN A 178 -3.31 -2.71 -2.49
N THR A 179 -3.61 -2.30 -3.73
CA THR A 179 -2.78 -2.59 -4.91
C THR A 179 -1.36 -2.08 -4.69
N ILE A 180 -1.25 -0.85 -4.20
CA ILE A 180 0.02 -0.25 -3.87
C ILE A 180 0.64 -0.90 -2.62
N GLY A 181 -0.16 -1.19 -1.59
CA GLY A 181 0.28 -1.83 -0.35
C GLY A 181 0.83 -3.24 -0.55
N VAL A 182 0.27 -4.02 -1.49
CA VAL A 182 0.79 -5.33 -1.91
C VAL A 182 2.17 -5.16 -2.55
N CYS A 183 2.36 -4.13 -3.39
CA CYS A 183 3.68 -3.74 -3.87
C CYS A 183 4.64 -3.28 -2.76
N CYS A 184 4.16 -3.01 -1.56
CA CYS A 184 5.00 -2.56 -0.46
C CYS A 184 5.25 -3.61 0.60
N LYS A 185 4.85 -4.87 0.36
CA LYS A 185 5.12 -5.97 1.30
C LYS A 185 6.63 -6.12 1.48
N GLY A 186 7.13 -5.71 2.65
CA GLY A 186 8.56 -5.72 2.99
C GLY A 186 9.26 -4.36 2.92
N VAL A 187 8.58 -3.30 2.47
CA VAL A 187 9.08 -1.92 2.55
C VAL A 187 8.85 -1.39 3.97
N TRP A 188 9.89 -0.85 4.58
CA TRP A 188 9.78 -0.19 5.87
C TRP A 188 8.96 1.10 5.73
N ARG A 189 7.94 1.27 6.58
CA ARG A 189 7.01 2.41 6.51
C ARG A 189 7.74 3.75 6.57
N ASP A 190 8.75 3.84 7.42
CA ASP A 190 9.52 5.07 7.64
C ASP A 190 10.69 5.25 6.65
N SER A 191 10.74 4.47 5.57
CA SER A 191 11.70 4.70 4.47
C SER A 191 11.23 5.81 3.53
N HIS A 192 12.12 6.35 2.69
CA HIS A 192 11.76 7.31 1.67
C HIS A 192 10.73 6.74 0.68
N VAL A 193 10.89 5.47 0.30
CA VAL A 193 9.94 4.74 -0.52
C VAL A 193 8.62 4.53 0.22
N GLY A 194 8.66 4.08 1.48
CA GLY A 194 7.48 3.85 2.30
C GLY A 194 6.61 5.10 2.46
N ASN A 195 7.23 6.24 2.80
CA ASN A 195 6.52 7.51 2.94
C ASN A 195 5.95 8.04 1.63
N LEU A 196 6.70 7.93 0.53
CA LEU A 196 6.20 8.39 -0.78
C LEU A 196 4.93 7.64 -1.20
N ILE A 197 4.94 6.32 -1.00
CA ILE A 197 3.83 5.44 -1.34
C ILE A 197 2.62 5.74 -0.44
N TYR A 198 2.86 5.87 0.86
CA TYR A 198 1.81 6.23 1.81
C TYR A 198 1.13 7.54 1.40
N ASN A 199 1.92 8.58 1.10
CA ASN A 199 1.40 9.88 0.69
C ASN A 199 0.61 9.79 -0.63
N PHE A 200 1.11 9.10 -1.64
CA PHE A 200 0.37 8.92 -2.90
C PHE A 200 -0.97 8.18 -2.69
N SER A 201 -1.04 7.24 -1.75
CA SER A 201 -2.24 6.47 -1.47
C SER A 201 -3.28 7.18 -0.58
N VAL A 202 -2.87 8.23 0.14
CA VAL A 202 -3.70 8.95 1.13
C VAL A 202 -4.00 10.39 0.70
N GLU A 203 -3.06 11.09 0.07
CA GLU A 203 -3.17 12.53 -0.24
C GLU A 203 -3.78 12.80 -1.64
N ASP A 204 -3.70 11.85 -2.58
CA ASP A 204 -4.24 12.01 -3.94
C ASP A 204 -5.70 11.53 -4.08
N ASP A 205 -6.59 12.01 -3.20
CA ASP A 205 -8.06 11.84 -3.34
C ASP A 205 -8.57 12.33 -4.73
N VAL A 206 -7.82 13.23 -5.36
CA VAL A 206 -8.09 13.83 -6.68
C VAL A 206 -8.16 12.79 -7.80
N LEU A 207 -7.38 11.70 -7.72
CA LEU A 207 -7.33 10.68 -8.78
C LEU A 207 -8.65 9.94 -8.96
N LEU A 208 -9.35 9.71 -7.85
CA LEU A 208 -10.56 8.91 -7.79
C LEU A 208 -11.81 9.77 -7.53
N TYR A 209 -11.65 11.09 -7.38
CA TYR A 209 -12.72 12.06 -7.16
C TYR A 209 -13.81 12.03 -8.24
N ASN A 210 -13.41 11.73 -9.48
CA ASN A 210 -14.29 11.68 -10.65
C ASN A 210 -14.69 10.24 -11.04
N ILE A 211 -14.41 9.22 -10.21
CA ILE A 211 -15.00 7.89 -10.37
C ILE A 211 -16.44 8.01 -9.87
N SER A 212 -17.36 7.98 -10.83
CA SER A 212 -18.72 8.51 -10.78
C SER A 212 -19.55 7.86 -9.68
N HIS A 213 -19.99 8.65 -8.70
CA HIS A 213 -21.28 9.36 -8.60
C HIS A 213 -22.50 8.44 -8.37
N PRO A 214 -23.18 8.56 -7.21
CA PRO A 214 -24.45 7.89 -6.92
C PRO A 214 -25.49 8.06 -8.04
N GLN A 215 -25.44 9.18 -8.78
CA GLN A 215 -26.45 9.59 -9.75
C GLN A 215 -26.78 8.57 -10.85
N LEU A 216 -25.81 7.85 -11.43
CA LEU A 216 -26.14 6.83 -12.42
C LEU A 216 -26.89 5.67 -11.76
N ILE A 217 -26.43 5.22 -10.60
CA ILE A 217 -27.06 4.13 -9.85
C ILE A 217 -28.44 4.55 -9.36
N ASP A 218 -28.61 5.79 -8.89
CA ASP A 218 -29.89 6.37 -8.50
C ASP A 218 -30.84 6.47 -9.70
N SER A 219 -30.33 6.80 -10.90
CA SER A 219 -31.15 6.82 -12.12
C SER A 219 -31.59 5.43 -12.57
N ILE A 220 -30.73 4.42 -12.38
CA ILE A 220 -31.07 3.01 -12.63
C ILE A 220 -32.11 2.54 -11.62
N ASP A 221 -31.94 2.92 -10.34
CA ASP A 221 -32.87 2.60 -9.26
C ASP A 221 -34.26 3.21 -9.52
N ALA A 222 -34.31 4.50 -9.84
CA ALA A 222 -35.55 5.18 -10.24
C ALA A 222 -36.21 4.52 -11.46
N SER A 223 -35.41 4.01 -12.41
CA SER A 223 -35.97 3.29 -13.57
C SER A 223 -36.66 1.97 -13.22
N CYS A 224 -36.36 1.39 -12.05
CA CYS A 224 -36.99 0.15 -11.60
C CYS A 224 -38.48 0.32 -11.23
N GLU A 225 -38.95 1.56 -11.05
CA GLU A 225 -40.37 1.87 -10.82
C GLU A 225 -41.24 1.67 -12.07
N MET A 226 -40.64 1.70 -13.26
CA MET A 226 -41.33 1.47 -14.53
C MET A 226 -41.52 -0.04 -14.83
N PRO A 227 -42.44 -0.45 -15.74
CA PRO A 227 -42.50 -1.81 -16.24
C PRO A 227 -41.19 -2.24 -16.92
N LEU A 228 -40.79 -3.52 -16.79
CA LEU A 228 -39.50 -4.04 -17.24
C LEU A 228 -39.22 -3.73 -18.73
N GLU A 229 -40.26 -3.76 -19.57
CA GLU A 229 -40.22 -3.52 -21.01
C GLU A 229 -39.97 -2.05 -21.38
N ALA A 230 -40.17 -1.11 -20.44
CA ALA A 230 -39.91 0.31 -20.62
C ALA A 230 -38.56 0.76 -20.03
N ARG A 231 -37.88 -0.12 -19.27
CA ARG A 231 -36.61 0.21 -18.59
C ARG A 231 -35.44 0.31 -19.56
N PRO A 232 -34.44 1.16 -19.28
CA PRO A 232 -33.27 1.30 -20.12
C PRO A 232 -32.45 0.00 -20.15
N THR A 233 -31.84 -0.28 -21.29
CA THR A 233 -30.86 -1.36 -21.41
C THR A 233 -29.54 -0.92 -20.80
N VAL A 234 -28.98 -1.76 -19.94
CA VAL A 234 -27.68 -1.56 -19.28
C VAL A 234 -26.68 -2.51 -19.93
N LYS A 235 -25.60 -1.98 -20.51
CA LYS A 235 -24.46 -2.80 -20.89
C LYS A 235 -23.47 -2.82 -19.72
N VAL A 236 -23.04 -4.02 -19.36
CA VAL A 236 -22.13 -4.24 -18.23
C VAL A 236 -20.75 -4.53 -18.78
N ILE A 237 -19.75 -3.78 -18.32
CA ILE A 237 -18.33 -4.00 -18.61
C ILE A 237 -17.68 -4.39 -17.29
N GLY A 238 -17.05 -5.55 -17.23
CA GLY A 238 -16.53 -6.04 -15.95
C GLY A 238 -16.08 -7.49 -15.96
N GLU A 239 -15.75 -7.98 -14.78
CA GLU A 239 -15.23 -9.32 -14.57
C GLU A 239 -16.30 -10.20 -13.91
N LYS A 240 -16.52 -11.37 -14.50
CA LYS A 240 -17.44 -12.37 -13.96
C LYS A 240 -16.74 -13.13 -12.84
N ILE A 241 -17.29 -13.06 -11.64
CA ILE A 241 -16.79 -13.83 -10.49
C ILE A 241 -17.32 -15.26 -10.57
N GLN A 242 -18.64 -15.39 -10.76
CA GLN A 242 -19.34 -16.67 -10.82
C GLN A 242 -20.54 -16.56 -11.75
N ASP A 243 -21.22 -17.67 -12.01
CA ASP A 243 -22.44 -17.66 -12.80
C ASP A 243 -23.49 -16.74 -12.18
N GLY A 244 -23.95 -15.78 -12.98
CA GLY A 244 -24.92 -14.78 -12.54
C GLY A 244 -24.38 -13.68 -11.63
N VAL A 245 -23.07 -13.60 -11.34
CA VAL A 245 -22.48 -12.51 -10.53
C VAL A 245 -21.25 -11.90 -11.20
N VAL A 246 -21.26 -10.57 -11.34
CA VAL A 246 -20.25 -9.78 -12.03
C VAL A 246 -19.87 -8.59 -11.16
N ILE A 247 -18.60 -8.18 -11.16
CA ILE A 247 -18.21 -6.84 -10.69
C ILE A 247 -18.03 -5.93 -11.89
N ALA A 248 -18.76 -4.81 -11.89
CA ALA A 248 -18.71 -3.84 -12.96
C ALA A 248 -17.49 -2.93 -12.78
N THR A 249 -16.69 -2.84 -13.84
CA THR A 249 -15.66 -1.81 -13.98
C THR A 249 -16.20 -0.57 -14.67
N ALA A 250 -17.17 -0.75 -15.57
CA ALA A 250 -17.99 0.32 -16.13
C ALA A 250 -19.41 -0.15 -16.46
N LEU A 251 -20.36 0.78 -16.48
CA LEU A 251 -21.71 0.56 -17.01
C LEU A 251 -21.98 1.56 -18.13
N GLU A 252 -22.65 1.12 -19.18
CA GLU A 252 -23.15 1.99 -20.24
C GLU A 252 -24.68 1.94 -20.28
N VAL A 253 -25.32 3.10 -20.11
CA VAL A 253 -26.77 3.26 -20.14
C VAL A 253 -27.11 4.39 -21.12
N ASN A 254 -27.97 4.11 -22.10
CA ASN A 254 -28.37 5.08 -23.12
C ASN A 254 -27.20 5.79 -23.82
N GLY A 255 -26.11 5.05 -24.08
CA GLY A 255 -24.91 5.58 -24.73
C GLY A 255 -23.99 6.42 -23.83
N ARG A 256 -24.31 6.58 -22.54
CA ARG A 256 -23.43 7.19 -21.54
C ARG A 256 -22.71 6.09 -20.76
N GLN A 257 -21.39 6.06 -20.86
CA GLN A 257 -20.54 5.14 -20.12
C GLN A 257 -20.01 5.83 -18.86
N GLU A 258 -20.19 5.18 -17.71
CA GLU A 258 -19.64 5.59 -16.43
C GLU A 258 -18.66 4.53 -15.92
N ILE A 259 -17.53 4.98 -15.38
CA ILE A 259 -16.43 4.12 -14.91
C ILE A 259 -16.45 4.09 -13.39
N PHE A 260 -16.54 2.89 -12.82
CA PHE A 260 -16.57 2.63 -11.38
C PHE A 260 -15.24 2.09 -10.85
N LEU A 261 -14.52 1.35 -11.70
CA LEU A 261 -13.21 0.79 -11.38
C LEU A 261 -12.29 0.90 -12.59
N PRO A 262 -11.25 1.76 -12.55
CA PRO A 262 -10.29 1.89 -13.64
C PRO A 262 -9.26 0.76 -13.59
N SER A 263 -9.68 -0.46 -13.87
CA SER A 263 -8.84 -1.68 -13.86
C SER A 263 -7.55 -1.53 -14.67
N GLY A 264 -7.59 -0.87 -15.83
CA GLY A 264 -6.42 -0.63 -16.67
C GLY A 264 -5.43 0.37 -16.07
N PHE A 265 -5.91 1.31 -15.25
CA PHE A 265 -5.04 2.19 -14.45
C PHE A 265 -4.27 1.37 -13.43
N PHE A 266 -4.96 0.54 -12.64
CA PHE A 266 -4.32 -0.30 -11.63
C PHE A 266 -3.28 -1.24 -12.25
N GLN A 267 -3.61 -1.86 -13.38
CA GLN A 267 -2.70 -2.76 -14.09
C GLN A 267 -1.43 -2.02 -14.56
N LYS A 268 -1.56 -0.82 -15.11
CA LYS A 268 -0.41 -0.01 -15.56
C LYS A 268 0.42 0.48 -14.38
N LEU A 269 -0.23 0.96 -13.33
CA LEU A 269 0.44 1.40 -12.10
C LEU A 269 1.27 0.26 -11.52
N LEU A 270 0.69 -0.94 -11.39
CA LEU A 270 1.39 -2.13 -10.91
C LEU A 270 2.58 -2.49 -11.80
N ALA A 271 2.40 -2.45 -13.13
CA ALA A 271 3.44 -2.78 -14.09
C ALA A 271 4.64 -1.81 -14.02
N GLU A 272 4.42 -0.53 -13.75
CA GLU A 272 5.49 0.46 -13.62
C GLU A 272 6.13 0.50 -12.23
N VAL A 273 5.37 0.24 -11.17
CA VAL A 273 5.86 0.28 -9.78
C VAL A 273 6.63 -0.99 -9.39
N ALA A 274 6.16 -2.18 -9.81
CA ALA A 274 6.75 -3.46 -9.41
C ALA A 274 8.26 -3.60 -9.76
N PRO A 275 8.75 -3.19 -10.95
CA PRO A 275 10.18 -3.27 -11.29
C PRO A 275 11.08 -2.42 -10.39
N VAL A 276 10.63 -1.21 -10.01
CA VAL A 276 11.42 -0.30 -9.14
C VAL A 276 11.57 -0.88 -7.74
N LEU A 277 10.54 -1.57 -7.27
CA LEU A 277 10.52 -2.21 -5.96
C LEU A 277 11.15 -3.62 -5.95
N GLY A 278 11.51 -4.16 -7.12
CA GLY A 278 12.14 -5.48 -7.24
C GLY A 278 11.17 -6.64 -6.95
N ILE A 279 9.88 -6.42 -7.18
CA ILE A 279 8.84 -7.43 -6.93
C ILE A 279 8.67 -8.23 -8.21
N ALA A 280 8.72 -9.56 -8.10
CA ALA A 280 8.34 -10.43 -9.21
C ALA A 280 6.91 -10.07 -9.59
N GLN A 281 6.68 -9.64 -10.83
CA GLN A 281 5.33 -9.49 -11.36
C GLN A 281 4.62 -10.82 -11.11
N GLN A 282 3.59 -10.82 -10.26
CA GLN A 282 2.70 -11.97 -10.25
C GLN A 282 2.20 -12.10 -11.70
N PRO A 283 2.39 -13.25 -12.35
CA PRO A 283 1.85 -13.44 -13.67
C PRO A 283 0.37 -13.09 -13.54
N SER A 284 -0.11 -12.17 -14.38
CA SER A 284 -1.54 -11.95 -14.54
C SER A 284 -2.12 -13.34 -14.81
N GLN A 285 -2.70 -13.99 -13.80
CA GLN A 285 -3.40 -15.23 -14.01
C GLN A 285 -4.59 -14.82 -14.88
N LYS A 286 -4.39 -14.95 -16.19
CA LYS A 286 -5.47 -15.31 -17.08
C LYS A 286 -6.01 -16.60 -16.47
N HIS A 287 -7.03 -16.50 -15.63
CA HIS A 287 -7.94 -17.61 -15.45
C HIS A 287 -8.62 -17.80 -16.81
N VAL A 288 -7.91 -18.51 -17.69
CA VAL A 288 -8.55 -19.40 -18.63
C VAL A 288 -9.21 -20.44 -17.73
N ALA A 289 -10.46 -20.17 -17.36
CA ALA A 289 -11.35 -21.23 -16.93
C ALA A 289 -11.58 -22.08 -18.17
N THR A 290 -10.72 -23.09 -18.33
CA THR A 290 -10.96 -24.23 -19.20
C THR A 290 -12.25 -24.86 -18.71
N LEU A 291 -13.30 -24.75 -19.54
CA LEU A 291 -14.55 -25.47 -19.38
C LEU A 291 -14.26 -26.97 -19.48
N THR A 292 -14.57 -27.71 -18.42
CA THR A 292 -15.05 -29.10 -18.46
C THR A 292 -16.21 -29.23 -17.50
#